data_AF-A0A0Q4B0E4-F1
#
_entry.id   AF-A0A0Q4B0E4-F1
#
_cell.length_a   1.000
_cell.length_b   1.000
_cell.length_c   1.000
_cell.angle_alpha   90.00
_cell.angle_beta   90.00
_cell.angle_gamma   90.00
#
_symmetry.space_group_name_H-M   'P 1'
#
loop_
_entity.id
_entity.type
_entity.pdbx_description
1 polymer ?
#
loop_
_entity_poly.entity_id
_entity_poly.type
_entity_poly.pdbx_seq_one_letter_code
_entity_poly.pdbx_strand_id
1 'polypeptide(L)'
;MTLFRRTESDAERDVSLMMENPGRAVKLMAIPVGFALLIAQINSFVDAAWCATLGSDALAVIGLSSALYLILVGIGTGIGVGGSTAVARRIGLGDHEGANSRASHAIA
;
A
#
# COMPACT_ATOMS: atom_id res chain seq x y z
N MET A 1 -6.51 24.57 -17.12
CA MET A 1 -7.36 23.53 -17.75
C MET A 1 -6.56 22.45 -18.48
N THR A 2 -5.36 22.73 -19.01
CA THR A 2 -4.55 21.75 -19.78
C THR A 2 -3.70 20.79 -18.94
N LEU A 3 -3.35 21.16 -17.70
CA LEU A 3 -2.56 20.31 -16.79
C LEU A 3 -3.34 19.11 -16.26
N PHE A 4 -4.62 19.30 -15.91
CA PHE A 4 -5.48 18.24 -15.37
C PHE A 4 -5.76 17.13 -16.41
N ARG A 5 -5.87 17.52 -17.69
CA ARG A 5 -6.06 16.58 -18.80
C ARG A 5 -4.83 15.71 -19.07
N ARG A 6 -3.64 16.18 -18.69
CA ARG A 6 -2.38 15.44 -18.85
C ARG A 6 -2.27 14.30 -17.84
N THR A 7 -2.59 14.56 -16.58
CA THR A 7 -2.59 13.53 -15.52
C THR A 7 -3.63 12.44 -15.75
N GLU A 8 -4.81 12.81 -16.28
CA GLU A 8 -5.85 11.84 -16.63
C GLU A 8 -5.39 10.94 -17.80
N SER A 9 -4.79 11.52 -18.84
CA SER A 9 -4.23 10.79 -19.97
C SER A 9 -3.05 9.88 -19.60
N ASP A 10 -2.19 10.29 -18.66
CA ASP A 10 -1.09 9.47 -18.16
C ASP A 10 -1.60 8.31 -17.30
N ALA A 11 -2.62 8.53 -16.45
CA ALA A 11 -3.24 7.49 -15.63
C ALA A 11 -3.99 6.44 -16.47
N GLU A 12 -4.74 6.86 -17.49
CA GLU A 12 -5.39 5.93 -18.43
C GLU A 12 -4.37 5.08 -19.19
N ARG A 13 -3.23 5.68 -19.57
CA ARG A 13 -2.10 4.96 -20.17
C ARG A 13 -1.53 3.91 -19.23
N ASP A 14 -1.31 4.25 -17.95
CA ASP A 14 -0.78 3.32 -16.96
C ASP A 14 -1.74 2.15 -16.70
N VAL A 15 -3.04 2.43 -16.56
CA VAL A 15 -4.07 1.39 -16.44
C VAL A 15 -4.14 0.52 -17.69
N SER A 16 -4.03 1.11 -18.88
CA SER A 16 -3.98 0.37 -20.15
C SER A 16 -2.74 -0.54 -20.24
N LEU A 17 -1.57 -0.05 -19.83
CA LEU A 17 -0.33 -0.84 -19.74
C LEU A 17 -0.47 -2.02 -18.77
N MET A 18 -1.22 -1.86 -17.67
CA MET A 18 -1.51 -2.95 -16.74
C MET A 18 -2.42 -4.02 -17.33
N MET A 19 -3.37 -3.64 -18.21
CA MET A 19 -4.31 -4.57 -18.85
C MET A 19 -3.74 -5.27 -20.09
N GLU A 20 -2.85 -4.61 -20.85
CA GLU A 20 -2.32 -5.12 -22.11
C GLU A 20 -1.35 -6.30 -21.91
N ASN A 21 -0.53 -6.27 -20.85
CA ASN A 21 0.49 -7.29 -20.63
C ASN A 21 0.74 -7.58 -19.12
N PRO A 22 -0.13 -8.38 -18.48
CA PRO A 22 -0.12 -8.57 -17.02
C PRO A 22 1.22 -9.13 -16.50
N GLY A 23 1.91 -9.99 -17.26
CA GLY A 23 3.20 -10.54 -16.85
C GLY A 23 4.33 -9.50 -16.81
N ARG A 24 4.28 -8.47 -17.65
CA ARG A 24 5.24 -7.36 -17.63
C ARG A 24 4.87 -6.33 -16.57
N ALA A 25 3.58 -6.04 -16.40
CA ALA A 25 3.07 -5.13 -15.38
C ALA A 25 3.40 -5.61 -13.96
N VAL A 26 3.19 -6.91 -13.67
CA VAL A 26 3.54 -7.51 -12.38
C VAL A 26 5.04 -7.36 -12.09
N LYS A 27 5.92 -7.62 -13.06
CA LYS A 27 7.37 -7.44 -12.87
C LYS A 27 7.75 -5.97 -12.63
N LEU A 28 7.13 -5.05 -13.37
CA LEU A 28 7.41 -3.62 -13.24
C LEU A 28 6.99 -3.07 -11.88
N MET A 29 5.90 -3.59 -11.29
CA MET A 29 5.44 -3.21 -9.94
C MET A 29 6.12 -3.99 -8.81
N ALA A 30 6.39 -5.28 -9.01
CA ALA A 30 6.96 -6.14 -7.96
C ALA A 30 8.38 -5.71 -7.57
N ILE A 31 9.16 -5.19 -8.51
CA ILE A 31 10.53 -4.70 -8.24
C ILE A 31 10.52 -3.54 -7.23
N PRO A 32 9.82 -2.42 -7.47
CA PRO A 32 9.78 -1.30 -6.51
C PRO A 32 9.09 -1.68 -5.19
N VAL A 33 8.02 -2.46 -5.23
CA VAL A 33 7.33 -2.94 -4.01
C VAL A 33 8.25 -3.84 -3.18
N GLY A 34 8.95 -4.77 -3.83
CA GLY A 34 9.91 -5.66 -3.15
C GLY A 34 11.07 -4.88 -2.53
N PHE A 35 11.59 -3.87 -3.22
CA PHE A 35 12.65 -3.00 -2.68
C PHE A 35 12.17 -2.19 -1.47
N ALA A 36 10.95 -1.62 -1.54
CA ALA A 36 10.34 -0.92 -0.42
C ALA A 36 10.14 -1.83 0.80
N LEU A 37 9.66 -3.06 0.59
CA LEU A 37 9.50 -4.05 1.65
C LEU A 37 10.86 -4.44 2.26
N LEU A 38 11.90 -4.58 1.45
CA LEU A 38 13.25 -4.88 1.94
C LEU A 38 13.77 -3.77 2.87
N ILE A 39 13.62 -2.50 2.48
CA ILE A 39 13.97 -1.36 3.31
C ILE A 39 13.16 -1.35 4.61
N ALA A 40 11.86 -1.64 4.53
CA ALA A 40 11.00 -1.70 5.72
C ALA A 40 11.49 -2.78 6.71
N GLN A 41 11.87 -3.96 6.22
CA GLN A 41 12.42 -5.03 7.08
C GLN A 41 13.76 -4.64 7.70
N ILE A 42 14.64 -3.94 6.97
CA ILE A 42 15.90 -3.43 7.53
C ILE A 42 15.61 -2.43 8.66
N ASN A 43 14.65 -1.53 8.49
CA ASN A 43 14.27 -0.58 9.54
C ASN A 43 13.76 -1.32 10.78
N SER A 44 12.84 -2.29 10.62
CA SER A 44 12.35 -3.07 11.75
C SER A 44 13.46 -3.82 12.49
N PHE A 45 14.50 -4.29 11.78
CA PHE A 45 15.66 -4.92 12.40
C PHE A 45 16.53 -3.91 13.17
N VAL A 46 16.80 -2.74 12.58
CA VAL A 46 17.56 -1.66 13.23
C VAL A 46 16.84 -1.15 14.47
N ASP A 47 15.52 -0.98 14.41
CA ASP A 47 14.68 -0.57 15.53
C ASP A 47 14.76 -1.60 16.67
N ALA A 48 14.67 -2.89 16.35
CA ALA A 48 14.80 -3.96 17.33
C ALA A 48 16.21 -3.98 17.98
N ALA A 49 17.26 -3.82 17.17
CA ALA A 49 18.64 -3.75 17.66
C ALA A 49 18.86 -2.53 18.57
N TRP A 50 18.29 -1.38 18.21
CA TRP A 50 18.35 -0.17 19.02
C TRP A 50 17.58 -0.34 20.33
N CYS A 51 16.34 -0.81 20.27
CA CYS A 51 15.51 -1.11 21.44
C CYS A 51 16.15 -2.13 22.39
N ALA A 52 16.89 -3.10 21.88
CA ALA A 52 17.62 -4.06 22.70
C ALA A 52 18.73 -3.41 23.56
N THR A 53 19.24 -2.24 23.16
CA THR A 53 20.25 -1.49 23.95
C THR A 53 19.67 -0.73 25.14
N LEU A 54 18.34 -0.54 25.23
CA LEU A 54 17.69 0.19 26.33
C LEU A 54 17.47 -0.64 27.62
N GLY A 55 17.82 -1.92 27.62
CA GLY A 55 17.70 -2.82 28.79
C GLY A 55 16.42 -3.66 28.83
N SER A 56 16.33 -4.59 29.79
CA SER A 56 15.28 -5.62 29.87
C SER A 56 13.85 -5.05 30.05
N ASP A 57 13.72 -3.93 30.75
CA ASP A 57 12.42 -3.28 30.97
C ASP A 57 11.83 -2.71 29.67
N ALA A 58 12.69 -2.20 28.78
CA ALA A 58 12.26 -1.67 27.49
C ALA A 58 11.69 -2.78 26.58
N LEU A 59 12.29 -3.96 26.58
CA LEU A 59 11.82 -5.14 25.84
C LEU A 59 10.45 -5.64 26.35
N ALA A 60 10.22 -5.60 27.66
CA ALA A 60 8.93 -5.99 28.24
C ALA A 60 7.78 -5.07 27.78
N VAL A 61 8.03 -3.75 27.72
CA VAL A 61 7.04 -2.77 27.23
C VAL A 61 6.77 -2.95 25.74
N ILE A 62 7.79 -3.23 24.93
CA ILE A 62 7.63 -3.47 23.48
C ILE A 62 6.72 -4.67 23.22
N GLY A 63 6.86 -5.75 23.99
CA GLY A 63 5.99 -6.92 23.88
C GLY A 63 4.52 -6.61 24.19
N LEU A 64 4.27 -5.81 25.23
CA LEU A 64 2.91 -5.37 25.59
C LEU A 64 2.31 -4.44 24.53
N SER A 65 3.09 -3.47 24.03
CA SER A 65 2.65 -2.51 23.01
C SER A 65 2.46 -3.16 21.64
N SER A 66 3.20 -4.22 21.33
CA SER A 66 3.10 -4.93 20.05
C SER A 66 1.71 -5.53 19.80
N ALA A 67 1.02 -5.97 20.86
CA ALA A 67 -0.35 -6.48 20.75
C ALA A 67 -1.34 -5.39 20.30
N LEU A 68 -1.24 -4.19 20.89
CA LEU A 68 -2.06 -3.03 20.50
C LEU A 68 -1.69 -2.54 19.09
N TYR A 69 -0.39 -2.50 18.79
CA TYR A 69 0.12 -2.13 17.47
C TYR A 69 -0.40 -3.06 16.38
N LEU A 70 -0.42 -4.38 16.61
CA LEU A 70 -0.94 -5.35 15.66
C LEU A 70 -2.42 -5.12 15.34
N ILE A 71 -3.23 -4.78 16.35
CA ILE A 71 -4.66 -4.49 16.16
C ILE A 71 -4.83 -3.24 15.27
N LEU A 72 -4.11 -2.17 15.59
CA LEU A 72 -4.17 -0.91 14.84
C LEU A 72 -3.70 -1.07 13.39
N VAL A 73 -2.54 -1.69 13.19
CA VAL A 73 -1.99 -1.95 11.86
C VAL A 73 -2.85 -2.92 11.08
N GLY A 74 -3.40 -3.95 11.74
CA GLY A 74 -4.30 -4.90 11.11
C GLY A 74 -5.55 -4.24 10.54
N ILE A 75 -6.18 -3.34 11.31
CA ILE A 75 -7.35 -2.59 10.86
C ILE A 75 -6.98 -1.66 9.69
N GLY A 76 -5.92 -0.87 9.83
CA GLY A 76 -5.49 0.07 8.79
C GLY A 76 -5.12 -0.64 7.48
N THR A 77 -4.35 -1.72 7.57
CA THR A 77 -3.93 -2.52 6.40
C THR A 77 -5.13 -3.23 5.78
N GLY A 78 -6.05 -3.75 6.60
CA GLY A 78 -7.28 -4.39 6.13
C GLY A 78 -8.18 -3.44 5.34
N ILE A 79 -8.39 -2.22 5.85
CA ILE A 79 -9.18 -1.19 5.16
C ILE A 79 -8.47 -0.73 3.88
N GLY A 80 -7.16 -0.47 3.94
CA GLY A 80 -6.39 -0.03 2.77
C GLY A 80 -6.42 -1.05 1.64
N VAL A 81 -6.08 -2.32 1.94
CA VAL A 81 -6.09 -3.40 0.95
C VAL A 81 -7.50 -3.69 0.45
N GLY A 82 -8.51 -3.69 1.32
CA GLY A 82 -9.91 -3.90 0.97
C GLY A 82 -10.49 -2.79 0.07
N GLY A 83 -10.16 -1.53 0.37
CA GLY A 83 -10.53 -0.38 -0.45
C GLY A 83 -9.87 -0.43 -1.83
N SER A 84 -8.54 -0.64 -1.88
CA SER A 84 -7.80 -0.74 -3.14
C SER A 84 -8.29 -1.91 -4.02
N THR A 85 -8.62 -3.06 -3.45
CA THR A 85 -9.19 -4.19 -4.22
C THR A 85 -10.59 -3.91 -4.76
N ALA A 86 -11.44 -3.21 -3.99
CA ALA A 86 -12.77 -2.80 -4.45
C ALA A 86 -12.71 -1.82 -5.63
N VAL A 87 -11.74 -0.89 -5.62
CA VAL A 87 -11.46 0.04 -6.72
C VAL A 87 -10.87 -0.70 -7.92
N ALA A 88 -9.86 -1.54 -7.72
CA ALA A 88 -9.22 -2.31 -8.79
C ALA A 88 -10.21 -3.20 -9.56
N ARG A 89 -11.17 -3.82 -8.87
CA ARG A 89 -12.21 -4.65 -9.52
C ARG A 89 -13.12 -3.85 -10.44
N ARG A 90 -13.43 -2.59 -10.11
CA ARG A 90 -14.26 -1.70 -10.94
C ARG A 90 -13.50 -1.19 -12.16
N ILE A 91 -12.23 -0.81 -11.98
CA ILE A 91 -11.32 -0.45 -13.08
C ILE A 91 -11.20 -1.62 -14.07
N GLY A 92 -11.01 -2.84 -13.58
CA GLY A 92 -10.95 -4.04 -14.43
C GLY A 92 -12.24 -4.37 -15.19
N LEU A 93 -13.39 -3.83 -14.79
CA LEU A 93 -14.67 -3.95 -15.49
C LEU A 93 -14.94 -2.80 -16.48
N GLY A 94 -14.03 -1.83 -16.59
CA GLY A 94 -14.22 -0.62 -17.42
C GLY A 94 -15.16 0.43 -16.79
N ASP A 95 -15.52 0.29 -15.51
CA ASP A 95 -16.39 1.23 -14.79
C ASP A 95 -15.56 2.26 -14.01
N HIS A 96 -15.07 3.27 -14.73
CA HIS A 96 -14.16 4.30 -14.20
C HIS A 96 -14.91 5.29 -13.28
N GLU A 97 -16.17 5.57 -13.58
CA GLU A 97 -17.01 6.49 -12.82
C GLU A 97 -17.38 5.89 -11.44
N GLY A 98 -17.77 4.60 -11.43
CA GLY A 98 -18.00 3.85 -10.20
C GLY A 98 -16.73 3.58 -9.39
N ALA A 99 -15.57 3.48 -10.04
CA ALA A 99 -14.27 3.41 -9.36
C ALA A 99 -13.93 4.71 -8.63
N ASN A 100 -14.13 5.87 -9.29
CA ASN A 100 -13.82 7.18 -8.73
C ASN A 100 -14.70 7.51 -7.50
N SER A 101 -16.00 7.20 -7.58
CA SER A 101 -16.91 7.40 -6.44
C SER A 101 -16.57 6.50 -5.25
N ARG A 102 -16.00 5.31 -5.46
CA ARG A 102 -15.57 4.44 -4.36
C ARG A 102 -14.20 4.82 -3.82
N ALA A 103 -13.31 5.32 -4.68
CA ALA A 103 -12.03 5.85 -4.25
C ALA A 103 -12.21 7.06 -3.32
N SER A 104 -13.16 7.96 -3.60
CA SER A 104 -13.46 9.09 -2.71
C SER A 104 -14.00 8.63 -1.35
N HIS A 105 -14.83 7.59 -1.31
CA HIS A 105 -15.32 7.00 -0.06
C HIS A 105 -14.30 6.14 0.69
N ALA A 106 -13.24 5.67 0.02
CA ALA A 106 -12.19 4.86 0.64
C ALA A 106 -11.06 5.71 1.26
N ILE A 107 -10.95 6.99 0.87
CA ILE A 107 -9.92 7.93 1.32
C ILE A 107 -10.47 8.93 2.35
N ALA A 108 -11.80 9.10 2.43
CA ALA A 108 -12.50 9.94 3.42
C ALA A 108 -12.80 9.17 4.71
#